data_AF-A0A381XQJ5-F1
#
_entry.id   AF-A0A381XQJ5-F1
#
_cell.length_a   1.000
_cell.length_b   1.000
_cell.length_c   1.000
_cell.angle_alpha   90.00
_cell.angle_beta   90.00
_cell.angle_gamma   90.00
#
_symmetry.space_group_name_H-M   'P 1'
#
loop_
_entity.id
_entity.type
_entity.pdbx_description
1 polymer ?
#
loop_
_entity_poly.entity_id
_entity_poly.type
_entity_poly.pdbx_seq_one_letter_code
_entity_poly.pdbx_strand_id
1 'polypeptide(L)'
;VDTYSSITWHKMNGDDEPSESAINAKITEINNAKPMVELRRQRDSKLTETDWVVTKADETSGTVSNDWKTYRQALRDLPASASPQLDDNENLTNVTWPTKPS
;
A
#
# COMPACT_ATOMS: atom_id res chain seq x y z
N VAL A 1 23.81 0.73 -15.85
CA VAL A 1 23.40 0.03 -14.62
C VAL A 1 24.16 0.70 -13.51
N ASP A 2 23.47 1.33 -12.58
CA ASP A 2 24.12 1.97 -11.44
C ASP A 2 24.64 0.85 -10.53
N THR A 3 25.96 0.72 -10.41
CA THR A 3 26.61 -0.31 -9.60
C THR A 3 27.12 0.29 -8.31
N TYR A 4 27.25 -0.53 -7.26
CA TYR A 4 27.84 -0.11 -5.99
C TYR A 4 29.18 0.64 -6.20
N SER A 5 30.01 0.12 -7.12
CA SER A 5 31.30 0.70 -7.51
C SER A 5 31.25 2.09 -8.17
N SER A 6 30.08 2.55 -8.63
CA SER A 6 29.90 3.90 -9.20
C SER A 6 29.47 4.95 -8.17
N ILE A 7 29.21 4.54 -6.92
CA ILE A 7 28.78 5.44 -5.85
C ILE A 7 30.01 6.20 -5.32
N THR A 8 29.94 7.53 -5.33
CA THR A 8 30.93 8.38 -4.65
C THR A 8 30.44 8.67 -3.23
N TRP A 9 31.08 8.06 -2.23
CA TRP A 9 30.74 8.30 -0.82
C TRP A 9 31.43 9.55 -0.29
N HIS A 10 30.64 10.57 0.04
CA HIS A 10 31.12 11.74 0.77
C HIS A 10 30.88 11.54 2.27
N LYS A 11 31.93 11.23 3.03
CA LYS A 11 31.82 11.07 4.49
C LYS A 11 31.26 12.34 5.11
N MET A 12 30.03 12.27 5.62
CA MET A 12 29.42 13.31 6.43
C MET A 12 29.46 12.84 7.89
N ASN A 13 29.85 13.71 8.82
CA ASN A 13 29.88 13.42 10.27
C ASN A 13 30.75 12.23 10.73
N GLY A 14 31.62 11.70 9.88
CA GLY A 14 32.54 10.60 10.22
C GLY A 14 31.98 9.19 9.99
N ASP A 15 30.79 9.06 9.39
CA ASP A 15 30.21 7.76 9.08
C ASP A 15 30.97 7.03 7.97
N ASP A 16 31.20 5.73 8.17
CA ASP A 16 31.81 4.86 7.17
C ASP A 16 30.82 4.49 6.06
N GLU A 17 31.38 4.21 4.89
CA GLU A 17 30.59 3.79 3.73
C GLU A 17 29.86 2.46 4.03
N PRO A 18 28.53 2.39 3.83
CA PRO A 18 27.78 1.16 4.05
C PRO A 18 28.20 0.10 3.03
N SER A 19 28.36 -1.15 3.48
CA SER A 19 28.75 -2.23 2.58
C SER A 19 27.70 -2.50 1.49
N GLU A 20 28.14 -2.99 0.34
CA GLU A 20 27.26 -3.43 -0.75
C GLU A 20 26.20 -4.44 -0.26
N SER A 21 26.59 -5.36 0.63
CA SER A 21 25.67 -6.32 1.24
C SER A 21 24.58 -5.63 2.08
N ALA A 22 24.92 -4.60 2.86
CA ALA A 22 23.95 -3.85 3.65
C ALA A 22 22.97 -3.09 2.74
N ILE A 23 23.46 -2.48 1.66
CA ILE A 23 22.62 -1.80 0.66
C ILE A 23 21.68 -2.80 -0.01
N ASN A 24 22.19 -3.92 -0.51
CA ASN A 24 21.38 -4.94 -1.18
C ASN A 24 20.34 -5.58 -0.23
N ALA A 25 20.68 -5.77 1.05
CA ALA A 25 19.73 -6.21 2.05
C ALA A 25 18.59 -5.19 2.22
N LYS A 26 18.90 -3.89 2.26
CA LYS A 26 17.90 -2.84 2.38
C LYS A 26 17.02 -2.70 1.14
N ILE A 27 17.61 -2.82 -0.06
CA ILE A 27 16.87 -2.87 -1.33
C ILE A 27 15.87 -4.02 -1.31
N THR A 28 16.31 -5.21 -0.88
CA THR A 28 15.45 -6.40 -0.77
C THR A 28 14.31 -6.19 0.23
N GLU A 29 14.61 -5.64 1.41
CA GLU A 29 13.61 -5.29 2.42
C GLU A 29 12.54 -4.33 1.86
N ILE A 30 12.98 -3.25 1.21
CA ILE A 30 12.09 -2.25 0.60
C ILE A 30 11.23 -2.90 -0.48
N ASN A 31 11.84 -3.65 -1.40
CA ASN A 31 11.12 -4.29 -2.50
C ASN A 31 10.09 -5.30 -2.00
N ASN A 32 10.39 -6.07 -0.94
CA ASN A 32 9.45 -7.00 -0.33
C ASN A 32 8.28 -6.27 0.36
N ALA A 33 8.48 -5.06 0.87
CA ALA A 33 7.44 -4.26 1.51
C ALA A 33 6.53 -3.50 0.52
N LYS A 34 7.04 -3.13 -0.66
CA LYS A 34 6.34 -2.32 -1.67
C LYS A 34 4.92 -2.79 -2.00
N PRO A 35 4.64 -4.09 -2.27
CA PRO A 35 3.30 -4.52 -2.65
C PRO A 35 2.25 -4.24 -1.57
N MET A 36 2.63 -4.44 -0.30
CA MET A 36 1.76 -4.18 0.85
C MET A 36 1.51 -2.68 1.07
N VAL A 37 2.52 -1.84 0.79
CA VAL A 37 2.36 -0.38 0.81
C VAL A 37 1.36 0.07 -0.25
N GLU A 38 1.49 -0.44 -1.47
CA GLU A 38 0.60 -0.10 -2.59
C GLU A 38 -0.84 -0.57 -2.35
N LEU A 39 -1.03 -1.79 -1.80
CA LEU A 39 -2.34 -2.27 -1.37
C LEU A 39 -3.03 -1.30 -0.41
N ARG A 40 -2.30 -0.83 0.62
CA ARG A 40 -2.84 0.11 1.61
C ARG A 40 -3.21 1.44 0.97
N ARG A 41 -2.36 1.96 0.08
CA ARG A 41 -2.61 3.21 -0.66
C ARG A 41 -3.91 3.14 -1.47
N GLN A 42 -4.11 2.07 -2.26
CA GLN A 42 -5.32 1.89 -3.06
C GLN A 42 -6.57 1.64 -2.20
N ARG A 43 -6.44 0.87 -1.12
CA ARG A 43 -7.51 0.67 -0.13
C ARG A 43 -7.97 2.01 0.46
N ASP A 44 -7.02 2.84 0.89
CA ASP A 44 -7.31 4.13 1.52
C ASP A 44 -7.99 5.09 0.54
N SER A 45 -7.59 5.06 -0.73
CA SER A 45 -8.28 5.78 -1.81
C SER A 45 -9.74 5.34 -1.95
N LYS A 46 -10.04 4.03 -1.97
CA LYS A 46 -11.41 3.50 -2.10
C LYS A 46 -12.28 3.78 -0.87
N LEU A 47 -11.69 3.72 0.33
CA LEU A 47 -12.36 4.11 1.57
C LEU A 47 -12.70 5.60 1.57
N THR A 48 -11.78 6.46 1.11
CA THR A 48 -11.98 7.91 1.00
C THR A 48 -13.08 8.24 -0.03
N GLU A 49 -13.04 7.59 -1.20
CA GLU A 49 -14.05 7.78 -2.26
C GLU A 49 -15.48 7.46 -1.78
N THR A 50 -15.62 6.56 -0.81
CA THR A 50 -16.92 6.09 -0.30
C THR A 50 -17.26 6.67 1.08
N ASP A 51 -16.50 7.66 1.56
CA ASP A 51 -16.69 8.22 2.89
C ASP A 51 -17.99 9.05 3.00
N TRP A 52 -18.43 9.63 1.88
CA TRP A 52 -19.72 10.31 1.78
C TRP A 52 -20.90 9.45 2.21
N VAL A 53 -20.81 8.11 2.10
CA VAL A 53 -21.88 7.19 2.51
C VAL A 53 -22.13 7.27 4.01
N VAL A 54 -21.06 7.37 4.79
CA VAL A 54 -21.13 7.49 6.25
C VAL A 54 -21.68 8.86 6.62
N THR A 55 -21.14 9.92 5.99
CA THR A 55 -21.58 11.30 6.20
C THR A 55 -23.07 11.47 5.89
N LYS A 56 -23.53 10.98 4.74
CA LYS A 56 -24.95 11.03 4.34
C LYS A 56 -25.86 10.30 5.34
N ALA A 57 -25.45 9.14 5.84
CA ALA A 57 -26.23 8.40 6.82
C ALA A 57 -26.37 9.20 8.12
N ASP A 58 -25.29 9.83 8.58
CA ASP A 58 -25.29 10.67 9.78
C ASP A 58 -26.18 11.92 9.62
N GLU A 59 -25.99 12.68 8.53
CA GLU A 59 -26.76 13.89 8.22
C GLU A 59 -28.26 13.63 8.09
N THR A 60 -28.65 12.48 7.54
CA THR A 60 -30.06 12.13 7.35
C THR A 60 -30.65 11.40 8.56
N SER A 61 -29.90 11.26 9.66
CA SER A 61 -30.27 10.42 10.81
C SER A 61 -30.64 8.99 10.40
N GLY A 62 -30.06 8.52 9.29
CA GLY A 62 -30.24 7.20 8.74
C GLY A 62 -29.16 6.23 9.22
N THR A 63 -29.03 5.10 8.53
CA THR A 63 -27.95 4.14 8.77
C THR A 63 -27.28 3.78 7.47
N VAL A 64 -25.97 3.51 7.54
CA VAL A 64 -25.23 2.95 6.41
C VAL A 64 -25.83 1.58 6.08
N SER A 65 -26.16 1.35 4.81
CA SER A 65 -26.72 0.07 4.38
C SER A 65 -25.77 -1.10 4.65
N ASN A 66 -26.32 -2.31 4.76
CA ASN A 66 -25.52 -3.50 5.01
C ASN A 66 -24.51 -3.77 3.88
N ASP A 67 -24.87 -3.46 2.63
CA ASP A 67 -23.96 -3.62 1.49
C ASP A 67 -22.75 -2.69 1.60
N TRP A 68 -22.98 -1.43 1.99
CA TRP A 68 -21.91 -0.46 2.21
C TRP A 68 -21.02 -0.82 3.39
N LYS A 69 -21.60 -1.32 4.49
CA LYS A 69 -20.85 -1.84 5.64
C LYS A 69 -19.96 -3.01 5.20
N THR A 70 -20.53 -3.97 4.47
CA THR A 70 -19.83 -5.17 3.98
C THR A 70 -18.70 -4.79 3.04
N TYR A 71 -18.95 -3.91 2.07
CA TYR A 71 -17.94 -3.41 1.14
C TYR A 71 -16.78 -2.71 1.85
N ARG A 72 -17.08 -1.73 2.73
CA ARG A 72 -16.04 -0.98 3.45
C ARG A 72 -15.29 -1.87 4.44
N GLN A 73 -15.93 -2.88 5.02
CA GLN A 73 -15.26 -3.86 5.88
C GLN A 73 -14.32 -4.76 5.06
N ALA A 74 -14.78 -5.32 3.95
CA ALA A 74 -13.96 -6.13 3.07
C ALA A 74 -12.72 -5.39 2.58
N LEU A 75 -12.81 -4.08 2.29
CA LEU A 75 -11.65 -3.25 2.00
C LEU A 75 -10.63 -3.21 3.15
N ARG A 76 -11.08 -3.05 4.39
CA ARG A 76 -10.21 -3.01 5.58
C ARG A 76 -9.55 -4.34 5.87
N ASP A 77 -10.19 -5.44 5.48
CA ASP A 77 -9.71 -6.81 5.72
C ASP A 77 -8.64 -7.25 4.70
N LEU A 78 -8.52 -6.56 3.55
CA LEU A 78 -7.55 -6.91 2.49
C LEU A 78 -6.10 -7.09 2.96
N PRO A 79 -5.52 -6.26 3.84
CA PRO A 79 -4.13 -6.45 4.29
C PRO A 79 -3.90 -7.77 5.03
N ALA A 80 -4.95 -8.39 5.58
CA ALA A 80 -4.88 -9.66 6.29
C ALA A 80 -5.22 -10.86 5.39
N SER A 81 -5.97 -10.65 4.30
CA SER A 81 -6.49 -11.72 3.44
C SER A 81 -5.87 -11.78 2.04
N ALA A 82 -5.18 -10.73 1.59
CA ALA A 82 -4.54 -10.67 0.29
C ALA A 82 -3.02 -10.91 0.38
N SER A 83 -2.45 -11.44 -0.71
CA SER A 83 -1.02 -11.62 -0.91
C SER A 83 -0.55 -10.73 -2.07
N PRO A 84 -0.54 -9.39 -1.90
CA PRO A 84 -0.32 -8.45 -2.98
C PRO A 84 1.07 -8.64 -3.62
N GLN A 85 1.13 -8.46 -4.94
CA GLN A 85 2.37 -8.45 -5.72
C GLN A 85 2.39 -7.22 -6.63
N LEU A 86 3.57 -6.85 -7.11
CA LEU A 86 3.73 -5.85 -8.17
C LEU A 86 4.21 -6.56 -9.44
N ASP A 87 3.64 -6.19 -10.58
CA ASP A 87 4.15 -6.60 -11.89
C ASP A 87 5.35 -5.73 -12.33
N ASP A 88 5.89 -6.00 -13.52
CA ASP A 88 7.04 -5.28 -14.08
C ASP A 88 6.77 -3.78 -14.33
N ASN A 89 5.50 -3.37 -14.35
CA ASN A 89 5.06 -1.99 -14.50
C ASN A 89 4.65 -1.35 -13.16
N GLU A 90 5.01 -1.97 -12.03
CA GLU A 90 4.64 -1.57 -10.68
C GLU A 90 3.12 -1.53 -10.42
N ASN A 91 2.32 -2.25 -11.20
CA ASN A 91 0.89 -2.39 -10.93
C ASN A 91 0.64 -3.44 -9.86
N LEU A 92 -0.30 -3.14 -8.97
CA LEU A 92 -0.76 -4.06 -7.94
C LEU A 92 -1.55 -5.22 -8.57
N THR A 93 -1.07 -6.43 -8.32
CA THR A 93 -1.68 -7.69 -8.76
C THR A 93 -1.96 -8.60 -7.56
N ASN A 94 -2.68 -9.70 -7.81
CA ASN A 94 -3.06 -10.69 -6.80
C ASN A 94 -3.93 -10.13 -5.64
N VAL A 95 -4.81 -9.18 -5.96
CA VAL A 95 -5.76 -8.58 -5.03
C VAL A 95 -7.15 -8.64 -5.64
N THR A 96 -8.07 -9.34 -4.99
CA THR A 96 -9.49 -9.36 -5.36
C THR A 96 -10.23 -8.25 -4.62
N TRP A 97 -10.60 -7.19 -5.32
CA TRP A 97 -11.33 -6.07 -4.73
C TRP A 97 -12.82 -6.39 -4.55
N PRO A 98 -13.45 -5.97 -3.44
CA PRO A 98 -14.89 -6.11 -3.28
C PRO A 98 -15.62 -5.23 -4.30
N THR A 99 -16.78 -5.70 -4.78
CA THR A 99 -17.63 -4.94 -5.71
C THR A 99 -18.29 -3.78 -4.99
N LYS A 100 -18.13 -2.57 -5.51
CA LYS A 100 -18.76 -1.37 -4.96
C LYS A 100 -20.30 -1.48 -5.09
N PRO A 101 -21.07 -1.25 -4.01
CA PRO A 101 -22.53 -1.18 -4.08
C PRO A 101 -23.02 -0.04 -4.98
N SER A 102 -24.25 -0.17 -5.48
CA SER A 102 -24.96 0.88 -6.25
C SER A 102 -25.64 1.91 -5.35
#